data_AF-A0A0N1HHE8-F1
#
_entry.id   AF-A0A0N1HHE8-F1
#
_cell.length_a   1.000
_cell.length_b   1.000
_cell.length_c   1.000
_cell.angle_alpha   90.00
_cell.angle_beta   90.00
_cell.angle_gamma   90.00
#
_symmetry.space_group_name_H-M   'P 1'
#
loop_
_entity.id
_entity.type
_entity.pdbx_description
1 polymer ?
#
loop_
_entity_poly.entity_id
_entity_poly.type
_entity_poly.pdbx_seq_one_letter_code
_entity_poly.pdbx_strand_id
1 'polypeptide(L)'
;MPSQVTDIKEFLEIARRKDAKSARIKPAKKSASVRTSKSKTAGGKEQIKFKIRASRHLHTLILTDKVKVDKIKQSLPPNLTVTEVGGKEKKTKK
;
A
#
# COMPACT_ATOMS: atom_id res chain seq x y z
N MET A 1 -9.44 9.01 10.92
CA MET A 1 -9.86 9.40 9.55
C MET A 1 -8.78 9.01 8.53
N PRO A 2 -9.13 8.66 7.29
CA PRO A 2 -8.14 8.37 6.24
C PRO A 2 -7.50 9.67 5.71
N SER A 3 -6.20 9.63 5.44
CA SER A 3 -5.45 10.70 4.77
C SER A 3 -4.59 10.13 3.65
N GLN A 4 -4.44 10.88 2.56
CA GLN A 4 -3.54 10.52 1.46
C GLN A 4 -2.23 11.30 1.62
N VAL A 5 -1.12 10.61 1.42
CA VAL A 5 0.22 11.20 1.37
C VAL A 5 0.73 11.03 -0.06
N THR A 6 1.22 12.11 -0.66
CA THR A 6 1.71 12.14 -2.05
C THR A 6 3.22 11.99 -2.11
N ASP A 7 3.95 12.61 -1.18
CA ASP A 7 5.40 12.52 -1.13
C ASP A 7 5.87 11.23 -0.44
N ILE A 8 6.86 10.59 -1.05
CA ILE A 8 7.53 9.41 -0.52
C ILE A 8 8.31 9.75 0.75
N LYS A 9 8.96 10.92 0.80
CA LYS A 9 9.80 11.30 1.95
C LYS A 9 8.95 11.45 3.21
N GLU A 10 7.86 12.21 3.11
CA GLU A 10 6.89 12.37 4.18
C GLU A 10 6.31 11.01 4.63
N PHE A 11 5.99 10.12 3.68
CA PHE A 11 5.50 8.78 4.00
C PHE A 11 6.50 7.95 4.82
N LEU A 12 7.79 7.99 4.49
CA LEU A 12 8.84 7.29 5.22
C LEU A 12 9.15 7.93 6.58
N GLU A 13 8.99 9.24 6.73
CA GLU A 13 9.03 9.91 8.03
C GLU A 13 7.88 9.44 8.91
N ILE A 14 6.66 9.36 8.37
CA ILE A 14 5.49 8.83 9.09
C ILE A 14 5.72 7.38 9.53
N ALA A 15 6.34 6.55 8.68
CA ALA A 15 6.65 5.17 9.02
C ALA A 15 7.61 5.04 10.22
N ARG A 16 8.52 5.99 10.39
CA ARG A 16 9.53 6.00 11.47
C ARG A 16 9.03 6.61 12.78
N ARG A 17 7.86 7.26 12.78
CA ARG A 17 7.31 7.86 14.01
C ARG A 17 6.88 6.80 15.01
N LYS A 18 7.01 7.12 16.30
CA LYS A 18 6.64 6.23 17.43
C LYS A 18 5.14 5.86 17.46
N ASP A 19 4.27 6.67 16.86
CA ASP A 19 2.83 6.43 16.82
C ASP A 19 2.37 5.54 15.65
N ALA A 20 3.27 5.18 14.73
CA ALA A 20 2.98 4.23 13.66
C ALA A 20 2.99 2.79 14.21
N LYS A 21 1.87 2.08 14.06
CA LYS A 21 1.67 0.75 14.67
C LYS A 21 1.76 -0.40 13.67
N SER A 22 1.24 -0.19 12.46
CA SER A 22 1.19 -1.24 11.44
C SER A 22 1.19 -0.64 10.04
N ALA A 23 1.84 -1.30 9.10
CA ALA A 23 1.72 -1.04 7.68
C ALA A 23 0.90 -2.14 7.00
N ARG A 24 0.06 -1.75 6.03
CA ARG A 24 -0.64 -2.66 5.13
C ARG A 24 -0.28 -2.33 3.71
N ILE A 25 0.15 -3.32 2.95
CA ILE A 25 0.41 -3.18 1.52
C ILE A 25 -0.75 -3.85 0.80
N LYS A 26 -1.50 -3.08 0.02
CA LYS A 26 -2.69 -3.57 -0.67
C LYS A 26 -2.60 -3.27 -2.16
N PRO A 27 -2.55 -4.27 -3.05
CA PRO A 27 -2.81 -4.03 -4.46
C PRO A 27 -4.22 -3.48 -4.62
N ALA A 28 -4.36 -2.38 -5.35
CA ALA A 28 -5.65 -1.87 -5.74
C ALA A 28 -6.30 -2.91 -6.64
N LYS A 29 -7.49 -3.40 -6.24
CA LYS A 29 -8.32 -4.16 -7.17
C LYS A 29 -8.60 -3.24 -8.36
N LYS A 30 -8.38 -3.73 -9.59
CA LYS A 30 -8.96 -3.09 -10.78
C LYS A 30 -10.43 -2.85 -10.44
N SER A 31 -10.87 -1.60 -10.42
CA SER A 31 -12.22 -1.28 -9.98
C SER A 31 -13.19 -2.12 -10.83
N ALA A 32 -13.86 -3.08 -10.20
CA ALA A 32 -15.04 -3.73 -10.76
C ALA A 32 -16.23 -2.76 -10.73
N SER A 33 -15.98 -1.47 -10.98
CA SER A 33 -16.98 -0.41 -10.99
C SER A 33 -17.56 -0.23 -12.39
N VAL A 34 -17.82 -1.34 -13.07
CA VAL A 34 -18.82 -1.46 -14.13
C VAL A 34 -19.35 -2.89 -14.03
N ARG A 35 -20.35 -3.12 -13.18
CA ARG A 35 -21.18 -4.33 -13.17
C ARG A 35 -22.30 -4.24 -14.22
N THR A 36 -22.07 -3.49 -15.29
CA THR A 36 -23.02 -3.34 -16.39
C THR A 36 -22.27 -3.54 -17.70
N SER A 37 -22.45 -4.72 -18.28
CA SER A 37 -22.26 -5.02 -19.71
C SER A 37 -21.03 -4.44 -20.43
N LYS A 38 -20.07 -5.32 -20.68
CA LYS A 38 -19.40 -5.43 -21.99
C LYS A 38 -18.64 -4.17 -22.47
N SER A 39 -17.56 -3.82 -21.78
CA SER A 39 -16.39 -3.21 -22.42
C SER A 39 -15.12 -3.67 -21.74
N LYS A 40 -14.48 -4.70 -22.31
CA LYS A 40 -13.12 -5.13 -21.96
C LYS A 40 -12.14 -4.16 -22.62
N THR A 41 -11.94 -2.96 -22.08
CA THR A 41 -10.75 -2.17 -22.41
C THR A 41 -9.72 -2.39 -21.30
N ALA A 42 -8.77 -3.27 -21.58
CA ALA A 42 -7.80 -3.84 -20.63
C ALA A 42 -6.67 -2.86 -20.22
N GLY A 43 -7.00 -1.61 -19.90
CA GLY A 43 -6.01 -0.53 -19.67
C GLY A 43 -5.78 -0.12 -18.21
N GLY A 44 -6.36 -0.82 -17.22
CA GLY A 44 -6.24 -0.41 -15.81
C GLY A 44 -4.82 -0.65 -15.27
N LYS A 45 -4.05 0.44 -15.06
CA LYS A 45 -2.72 0.42 -14.43
C LYS A 45 -2.80 -0.18 -13.03
N GLU A 46 -1.92 -1.14 -12.74
CA GLU A 46 -1.83 -1.79 -11.43
C GLU A 46 -1.32 -0.78 -10.39
N GLN A 47 -2.20 -0.34 -9.50
CA GLN A 47 -1.84 0.56 -8.40
C GLN A 47 -1.63 -0.25 -7.13
N ILE A 48 -0.63 0.11 -6.33
CA ILE A 48 -0.38 -0.46 -5.02
C ILE A 48 -0.56 0.65 -3.98
N LYS A 49 -1.28 0.34 -2.91
CA LYS A 49 -1.58 1.26 -1.81
C LYS A 49 -0.81 0.80 -0.57
N PHE A 50 0.14 1.63 -0.14
CA PHE A 50 0.81 1.48 1.14
C PHE A 50 0.02 2.26 2.19
N LYS A 51 -0.36 1.59 3.27
CA LYS A 51 -1.25 2.15 4.30
C LYS A 51 -0.58 2.05 5.66
N ILE A 52 -0.19 3.16 6.26
CA ILE A 52 0.34 3.19 7.62
C ILE A 52 -0.78 3.57 8.59
N ARG A 53 -0.97 2.76 9.63
CA ARG A 53 -1.85 3.10 10.75
C ARG A 53 -1.05 3.85 11.80
N ALA A 54 -1.32 5.15 11.92
CA ALA A 54 -0.88 5.98 13.03
C ALA A 54 -1.98 6.10 14.10
N SER A 55 -1.75 6.91 15.14
CA SER A 55 -2.72 7.12 16.22
C SER A 55 -4.04 7.73 15.74
N ARG A 56 -3.98 8.83 14.96
CA ARG A 56 -5.18 9.55 14.49
C ARG A 56 -5.61 9.20 13.08
N HIS A 57 -4.64 9.01 12.18
CA HIS A 57 -4.89 8.87 10.75
C HIS A 57 -4.40 7.54 10.20
N LEU A 58 -5.05 7.12 9.11
CA LEU A 58 -4.54 6.07 8.24
C LEU A 58 -3.96 6.75 7.00
N HIS A 59 -2.64 6.80 6.94
CA HIS A 59 -1.90 7.45 5.87
C HIS A 59 -1.77 6.49 4.69
N THR A 60 -2.20 6.91 3.51
CA THR A 60 -2.13 6.08 2.29
C THR A 60 -1.22 6.72 1.26
N LEU A 61 -0.18 6.01 0.84
CA LEU A 61 0.63 6.33 -0.34
C LEU A 61 0.19 5.41 -1.49
N ILE A 62 -0.08 5.98 -2.66
CA ILE A 62 -0.50 5.25 -3.87
C ILE A 62 0.65 5.29 -4.87
N LEU A 63 1.09 4.12 -5.34
CA LEU A 63 2.18 3.99 -6.29
C LEU A 63 1.77 3.09 -7.45
N THR A 64 2.23 3.41 -8.66
CA THR A 64 2.06 2.60 -9.88
C THR A 64 3.31 1.83 -10.25
N ASP A 65 4.48 2.35 -9.91
CA ASP A 65 5.76 1.86 -10.42
C ASP A 65 6.27 0.70 -9.57
N LYS A 66 6.37 -0.50 -10.15
CA LYS A 66 6.79 -1.73 -9.45
C LYS A 66 8.18 -1.59 -8.80
N VAL A 67 9.13 -0.98 -9.49
CA VAL A 67 10.48 -0.75 -8.97
C VAL A 67 10.48 0.15 -7.73
N LYS A 68 9.65 1.20 -7.71
CA LYS A 68 9.54 2.08 -6.54
C LYS A 68 8.85 1.35 -5.39
N VAL A 69 7.82 0.56 -5.68
CA VAL A 69 7.12 -0.25 -4.68
C VAL A 69 8.11 -1.15 -3.93
N ASP A 70 8.97 -1.88 -4.64
CA ASP A 70 9.92 -2.79 -4.01
C ASP A 70 10.95 -2.06 -3.15
N LYS A 71 11.43 -0.90 -3.60
CA LYS A 71 12.31 -0.03 -2.81
C LYS A 71 11.62 0.49 -1.55
N ILE A 72 10.37 0.96 -1.66
CA ILE A 72 9.61 1.43 -0.50
C ILE A 72 9.37 0.31 0.50
N LYS A 73 9.07 -0.91 0.04
CA LYS A 73 8.95 -2.09 0.93
C LYS A 73 10.23 -2.32 1.74
N GLN A 74 11.39 -2.23 1.10
CA GLN A 74 12.70 -2.40 1.76
C GLN A 74 13.02 -1.26 2.73
N SER A 75 12.59 -0.03 2.44
CA SER A 75 12.83 1.14 3.28
C SER A 75 11.91 1.25 4.50
N LEU A 76 10.90 0.36 4.63
CA LEU A 76 10.04 0.37 5.81
C LEU A 76 10.83 -0.09 7.06
N PRO A 77 10.62 0.55 8.22
CA PRO A 77 11.33 0.16 9.43
C PRO A 77 10.94 -1.26 9.87
N PRO A 78 11.91 -2.12 10.24
CA PRO A 78 11.67 -3.52 10.57
C PRO A 78 10.82 -3.72 11.83
N ASN A 79 10.78 -2.72 12.71
CA ASN A 79 9.95 -2.72 13.92
C ASN A 79 8.45 -2.53 13.61
N LEU A 80 8.10 -2.15 12.38
CA LEU A 80 6.72 -1.92 11.97
C LEU A 80 6.10 -3.22 11.45
N THR A 81 4.95 -3.61 11.99
CA THR A 81 4.25 -4.83 11.53
C THR A 81 3.70 -4.62 10.12
N VAL A 82 4.28 -5.30 9.13
CA VAL A 82 3.87 -5.23 7.72
C VAL A 82 2.95 -6.39 7.37
N THR A 83 1.75 -6.08 6.86
CA THR A 83 0.79 -7.09 6.38
C THR A 83 0.48 -6.87 4.89
N GLU A 84 0.66 -7.91 4.08
CA GLU A 84 0.31 -7.87 2.65
C GLU A 84 -1.12 -8.36 2.44
N VAL A 85 -2.04 -7.46 2.08
CA VAL A 85 -3.47 -7.76 1.99
C VAL A 85 -3.86 -8.02 0.54
N GLY A 86 -4.06 -9.29 0.19
CA GLY A 86 -4.53 -9.71 -1.15
C GLY A 86 -3.44 -10.27 -2.07
N GLY A 87 -2.22 -10.45 -1.57
CA GLY A 87 -1.23 -11.32 -2.19
C GLY A 87 -1.47 -12.77 -1.78
N LYS A 88 -1.25 -13.73 -2.69
CA LYS A 88 -1.12 -15.14 -2.31
C LYS A 88 0.14 -15.25 -1.44
N GLU A 89 -0.02 -15.35 -0.12
CA GLU A 89 1.10 -15.51 0.82
C GLU A 89 1.92 -16.74 0.43
N LYS A 90 3.19 -16.54 0.03
CA LYS A 90 4.21 -17.58 0.17
C LYS A 90 4.73 -17.48 1.60
N LYS A 91 4.14 -18.24 2.51
CA LYS A 91 4.67 -18.44 3.86
C LYS A 91 6.02 -19.12 3.75
N THR A 92 7.11 -18.38 3.94
CA THR A 92 8.40 -18.98 4.28
C THR A 92 8.28 -19.54 5.68
N LYS A 93 8.05 -20.85 5.76
CA LYS A 93 8.19 -21.62 7.00
C LYS A 93 9.63 -21.44 7.49
N LYS A 94 9.79 -21.02 8.75
CA LYS A 94 11.01 -21.28 9.51
C LYS A 94 10.65 -22.29 10.58
#